data_AF-A0A453IP75-F1
#
_entry.id   AF-A0A453IP75-F1
#
_cell.length_a   1.000
_cell.length_b   1.000
_cell.length_c   1.000
_cell.angle_alpha   90.00
_cell.angle_beta   90.00
_cell.angle_gamma   90.00
#
_symmetry.space_group_name_H-M   'P 1'
#
loop_
_entity.id
_entity.type
_entity.pdbx_description
1 polymer ?
#
loop_
_entity_poly.entity_id
_entity_poly.type
_entity_poly.pdbx_seq_one_letter_code
_entity_poly.pdbx_strand_id
1 'polypeptide(L)' 'EVAPDSSIYNTVIHGLCLRDKIRLARRVYTKMRSIGLTPDGKTRSFMLQHITSAE' A
#
# COMPACT_ATOMS: atom_id res chain seq x y z
N GLU A 1 20.47 5.07 10.84
CA GLU A 1 19.55 4.21 10.05
C GLU A 1 18.49 5.10 9.41
N VAL A 2 18.27 5.00 8.09
CA VAL A 2 17.13 5.66 7.44
C VAL A 2 15.95 4.70 7.58
N ALA A 3 15.01 5.04 8.47
CA ALA A 3 13.76 4.30 8.57
C ALA A 3 13.06 4.33 7.20
N PRO A 4 12.46 3.22 6.72
CA PRO A 4 11.74 3.26 5.48
C PRO A 4 10.54 4.20 5.63
N ASP A 5 10.64 5.38 5.04
CA ASP A 5 9.58 6.38 5.06
C ASP A 5 8.34 5.88 4.34
N SER A 6 7.20 6.51 4.65
CA SER A 6 5.93 6.27 3.97
C SER A 6 6.05 6.31 2.44
N SER A 7 6.97 7.14 1.93
CA SER A 7 7.34 7.25 0.52
C SER A 7 7.76 5.90 -0.10
N ILE A 8 8.63 5.13 0.56
CA ILE A 8 9.13 3.85 0.04
C ILE A 8 7.99 2.84 -0.06
N TYR A 9 7.14 2.75 0.97
CA TYR A 9 5.98 1.88 0.95
C TYR A 9 5.01 2.26 -0.17
N ASN A 10 4.72 3.55 -0.34
CA ASN A 10 3.86 4.04 -1.41
C ASN A 10 4.42 3.69 -2.80
N THR A 11 5.73 3.86 -3.03
CA THR A 11 6.38 3.47 -4.29
C THR A 11 6.26 1.98 -4.55
N VAL A 12 6.51 1.14 -3.55
CA VAL A 12 6.38 -0.32 -3.68
C VAL A 12 4.94 -0.71 -3.98
N ILE A 13 3.96 -0.13 -3.27
CA ILE A 13 2.55 -0.41 -3.49
C ILE A 13 2.15 -0.01 -4.91
N HIS A 14 2.48 1.20 -5.36
CA HIS A 14 2.23 1.64 -6.73
C HIS A 14 2.85 0.70 -7.77
N GLY A 15 4.13 0.32 -7.60
CA GLY A 15 4.80 -0.59 -8.51
C GLY A 15 4.17 -1.99 -8.56
N LEU A 16 3.64 -2.47 -7.43
CA LEU A 16 2.88 -3.72 -7.38
C LEU A 16 1.53 -3.59 -8.08
N CYS A 17 0.83 -2.46 -7.90
CA CYS A 17 -0.43 -2.17 -8.58
C CYS A 17 -0.27 -2.12 -10.11
N LEU A 18 0.79 -1.45 -10.60
CA LEU A 18 1.11 -1.39 -12.03
C LEU A 18 1.42 -2.76 -12.66
N ARG A 19 1.78 -3.75 -11.84
CA ARG A 19 2.06 -5.13 -12.27
C ARG A 19 0.90 -6.08 -11.99
N ASP A 20 -0.29 -5.56 -11.68
CA ASP A 20 -1.48 -6.33 -11.30
C ASP A 20 -1.27 -7.22 -10.04
N LYS A 21 -0.24 -6.93 -9.24
CA LYS A 21 0.11 -7.71 -8.03
C LYS A 21 -0.66 -7.21 -6.81
N ILE A 22 -1.99 -7.13 -6.93
CA ILE A 22 -2.89 -6.55 -5.92
C ILE A 22 -2.79 -7.25 -4.56
N ARG A 23 -2.64 -8.59 -4.55
CA ARG A 23 -2.48 -9.36 -3.30
C ARG A 23 -1.22 -8.98 -2.52
N LEU A 24 -0.11 -8.72 -3.23
CA LEU A 24 1.15 -8.28 -2.62
C LEU A 24 1.04 -6.82 -2.18
N ALA A 25 0.46 -5.96 -3.02
CA ALA A 25 0.18 -4.55 -2.67
C ALA A 25 -0.62 -4.46 -1.36
N ARG A 26 -1.62 -5.33 -1.18
CA ARG A 26 -2.41 -5.44 0.06
C ARG A 26 -1.58 -5.80 1.28
N ARG A 27 -0.68 -6.78 1.16
CA ARG A 27 0.21 -7.16 2.28
C ARG A 27 1.11 -5.99 2.69
N VAL A 28 1.68 -5.29 1.71
CA VAL A 28 2.55 -4.13 1.96
C VAL A 28 1.75 -2.98 2.59
N TYR A 29 0.55 -2.70 2.08
CA TYR A 29 -0.37 -1.70 2.64
C TYR A 29 -0.77 -2.00 4.09
N THR A 30 -1.12 -3.25 4.40
CA THR A 30 -1.43 -3.66 5.78
C THR A 30 -0.20 -3.53 6.70
N LYS A 31 0.98 -3.91 6.22
CA LYS A 31 2.23 -3.76 6.99
C LYS A 31 2.52 -2.29 7.28
N MET A 32 2.40 -1.42 6.28
CA MET A 32 2.57 0.04 6.43
C MET A 32 1.67 0.60 7.54
N ARG A 33 0.38 0.22 7.54
CA ARG A 33 -0.57 0.65 8.59
C ARG A 33 -0.24 0.06 9.95
N SER A 34 0.22 -1.19 10.01
CA SER A 34 0.58 -1.87 11.26
C SER A 34 1.76 -1.23 11.98
N ILE A 35 2.64 -0.54 11.26
CA ILE A 35 3.78 0.19 11.84
C ILE A 35 3.50 1.69 12.05
N GLY A 36 2.24 2.11 11.91
CA GLY A 36 1.82 3.50 12.12
C GLY A 36 2.11 4.45 10.96
N LEU A 37 2.56 3.94 9.80
CA LEU A 37 2.78 4.77 8.63
C LEU A 37 1.46 5.05 7.89
N THR A 38 1.32 6.28 7.43
CA THR A 38 0.12 6.73 6.70
C THR A 38 0.36 6.64 5.20
N PRO A 39 -0.44 5.84 4.46
CA PRO A 39 -0.38 5.80 3.00
C PRO A 39 -0.80 7.13 2.39
N ASP A 40 -0.26 7.46 1.21
CA ASP A 40 -0.70 8.65 0.50
C ASP A 40 -2.14 8.51 -0.02
N GLY A 41 -2.75 9.64 -0.42
CA GLY A 41 -4.13 9.66 -0.90
C GLY A 41 -4.37 8.72 -2.09
N LYS A 42 -3.39 8.59 -3.00
CA LYS A 42 -3.53 7.73 -4.19
C LYS A 42 -3.46 6.25 -3.80
N THR A 43 -2.47 5.86 -3.00
CA THR A 43 -2.37 4.50 -2.46
C THR A 43 -3.62 4.12 -1.67
N ARG A 44 -4.10 5.00 -0.79
CA ARG A 44 -5.29 4.75 0.03
C ARG A 44 -6.53 4.52 -0.83
N SER A 45 -6.81 5.41 -1.79
CA SER A 45 -7.99 5.28 -2.66
C SER A 45 -7.95 4.00 -3.49
N PHE A 46 -6.80 3.67 -4.06
CA PHE A 46 -6.62 2.44 -4.84
C PHE A 46 -6.84 1.20 -3.96
N MET A 47 -6.18 1.16 -2.80
CA MET A 47 -6.28 0.02 -1.91
C MET A 47 -7.69 -0.15 -1.36
N LEU A 48 -8.44 0.93 -1.12
CA LEU A 48 -9.85 0.86 -0.76
C LEU A 48 -10.68 0.21 -1.88
N GLN A 49 -10.52 0.58 -3.14
CA GLN A 49 -11.25 -0.06 -4.25
C GLN A 49 -11.02 -1.59 -4.30
N HIS A 50 -9.82 -2.05 -3.99
CA HIS A 50 -9.45 -3.48 -4.06
C HIS A 50 -9.57 -4.25 -2.73
N ILE A 51 -9.74 -3.56 -1.60
CA ILE A 51 -9.96 -4.17 -0.27
C ILE A 51 -11.46 -4.27 0.03
N THR A 52 -12.25 -3.27 -0.34
CA THR A 52 -13.69 -3.22 -0.03
C THR A 52 -14.53 -4.12 -0.96
N SER A 53 -13.95 -4.69 -2.01
CA SER A 53 -14.61 -5.66 -2.90
C SER A 53 -14.61 -7.10 -2.34
N ALA A 54 -14.37 -7.28 -1.03
CA ALA A 54 -14.35 -8.58 -0.36
C ALA A 54 -15.57 -8.82 0.55
N GLU A 55 -16.66 -8.07 0.33
CA GLU A 55 -17.98 -8.37 0.91
C GLU A 55 -18.87 -9.05 -0.13
#